data_AF-A0A7I8D5P6-F1
#
_entry.id   AF-A0A7I8D5P6-F1
#
_cell.length_a   1.000
_cell.length_b   1.000
_cell.length_c   1.000
_cell.angle_alpha   90.00
_cell.angle_beta   90.00
_cell.angle_gamma   90.00
#
_symmetry.space_group_name_H-M   'P 1'
#
loop_
_entity.id
_entity.type
_entity.pdbx_description
1 polymer ?
#
loop_
_entity_poly.entity_id
_entity_poly.type
_entity_poly.pdbx_seq_one_letter_code
_entity_poly.pdbx_strand_id
1 'polypeptide(L)'
;MLTYTTDSLKKDTEVTGPMEAELWASSSAQDTDFAVKLTDVYPDGRSIIIQDNILRARYHESREKETLLTPGEIYEFTIDLGPASNIFKAGHRIRADVASSNYLRFDNTPNTGHKWGEDAETVVAKNTIHHDAEHPSHIILPIIPGDDRPDEDKPNKE
;
A
#
# COMPACT_ATOMS: atom_id res chain seq x y z
N MET A 1 8.17 0.08 -9.74
CA MET A 1 6.98 -0.45 -9.03
C MET A 1 7.23 -1.91 -8.77
N LEU A 2 7.00 -2.35 -7.54
CA LEU A 2 7.02 -3.75 -7.11
C LEU A 2 5.57 -4.22 -6.97
N THR A 3 5.27 -5.44 -7.40
CA THR A 3 3.90 -5.99 -7.39
C THR A 3 3.89 -7.31 -6.64
N TYR A 4 3.05 -7.39 -5.62
CA TYR A 4 2.81 -8.57 -4.81
C TYR A 4 1.37 -9.01 -5.02
N THR A 5 1.13 -10.29 -5.27
CA THR A 5 -0.22 -10.79 -5.59
C THR A 5 -0.42 -12.14 -4.94
N THR A 6 -1.57 -12.32 -4.28
CA THR A 6 -1.93 -13.61 -3.71
C THR A 6 -2.19 -14.66 -4.78
N ASP A 7 -2.28 -15.92 -4.35
CA ASP A 7 -2.99 -16.93 -5.13
C ASP A 7 -4.45 -16.52 -5.35
N SER A 8 -5.07 -17.18 -6.33
CA SER A 8 -6.51 -17.06 -6.56
C SER A 8 -7.26 -17.45 -5.28
N LEU A 9 -8.15 -16.58 -4.83
CA LEU A 9 -8.97 -16.82 -3.64
C LEU A 9 -9.91 -18.00 -3.89
N LYS A 10 -9.98 -18.92 -2.90
CA LYS A 10 -10.82 -20.13 -2.97
C LYS A 10 -12.29 -19.86 -2.59
N LYS A 11 -12.56 -18.74 -1.93
CA LYS A 11 -13.87 -18.31 -1.47
C LYS A 11 -13.93 -16.78 -1.45
N ASP A 12 -15.14 -16.24 -1.46
CA ASP A 12 -15.38 -14.82 -1.24
C ASP A 12 -14.70 -14.39 0.06
N THR A 13 -13.93 -13.30 -0.02
CA THR A 13 -13.18 -12.72 1.09
C THR A 13 -13.57 -11.27 1.23
N GLU A 14 -14.24 -10.94 2.33
CA GLU A 14 -14.64 -9.58 2.62
C GLU A 14 -13.55 -8.84 3.38
N VAL A 15 -13.19 -7.66 2.88
CA VAL A 15 -12.34 -6.67 3.53
C VAL A 15 -13.20 -5.44 3.79
N THR A 16 -13.56 -5.22 5.06
CA THR A 16 -14.38 -4.07 5.47
C THR A 16 -13.81 -3.42 6.73
N GLY A 17 -13.29 -2.20 6.60
CA GLY A 17 -12.71 -1.43 7.71
C GLY A 17 -11.48 -0.62 7.31
N PRO A 18 -10.81 0.04 8.28
CA PRO A 18 -9.53 0.73 8.07
C PRO A 18 -8.41 -0.26 7.72
N MET A 19 -7.47 0.17 6.88
CA MET A 19 -6.33 -0.62 6.42
C MET A 19 -5.04 0.16 6.58
N GLU A 20 -3.95 -0.55 6.84
CA GLU A 20 -2.60 0.00 6.94
C GLU A 20 -1.62 -0.89 6.19
N ALA A 21 -0.58 -0.30 5.63
CA ALA A 21 0.58 -1.03 5.12
C ALA A 21 1.79 -0.73 6.02
N GLU A 22 2.38 -1.78 6.57
CA GLU A 22 3.63 -1.72 7.33
C GLU A 22 4.77 -2.16 6.42
N LEU A 23 5.64 -1.23 6.07
CA LEU A 23 6.78 -1.48 5.18
C LEU A 23 8.09 -1.29 5.93
N TRP A 24 8.92 -2.30 5.91
CA TRP A 24 10.35 -2.20 6.19
C TRP A 24 11.06 -1.80 4.91
N ALA A 25 11.65 -0.61 4.87
CA ALA A 25 12.25 -0.08 3.67
C ALA A 25 13.53 0.72 3.95
N SER A 26 14.39 0.82 2.95
CA SER A 26 15.55 1.71 2.97
C SER A 26 15.64 2.50 1.67
N SER A 27 16.28 3.66 1.74
CA SER A 27 16.52 4.54 0.59
C SER A 27 17.99 4.92 0.50
N SER A 28 18.49 5.13 -0.72
CA SER A 28 19.79 5.80 -0.92
C SER A 28 19.71 7.32 -0.76
N ALA A 29 18.52 7.88 -0.58
CA ALA A 29 18.27 9.31 -0.40
C ALA A 29 17.93 9.65 1.05
N GLN A 30 18.03 10.93 1.41
CA GLN A 30 17.66 11.44 2.74
C GLN A 30 16.14 11.64 2.91
N ASP A 31 15.40 11.62 1.80
CA ASP A 31 13.94 11.62 1.77
C ASP A 31 13.47 10.98 0.45
N THR A 32 12.27 10.41 0.46
CA THR A 32 11.59 9.80 -0.69
C THR A 32 10.12 9.59 -0.31
N ASP A 33 9.29 9.16 -1.25
CA ASP A 33 7.98 8.62 -0.92
C ASP A 33 7.95 7.09 -0.96
N PHE A 34 7.00 6.52 -0.21
CA PHE A 34 6.53 5.15 -0.35
C PHE A 34 5.02 5.17 -0.56
N ALA A 35 4.58 4.73 -1.73
CA ALA A 35 3.19 4.63 -2.13
C ALA A 35 2.76 3.16 -2.16
N VAL A 36 1.58 2.87 -1.63
CA VAL A 36 0.97 1.54 -1.66
C VAL A 36 -0.41 1.65 -2.29
N LYS A 37 -0.71 0.72 -3.20
CA LYS A 37 -1.99 0.60 -3.88
C LYS A 37 -2.50 -0.84 -3.75
N LEU A 38 -3.69 -0.98 -3.17
CA LEU A 38 -4.42 -2.23 -3.07
C LEU A 38 -5.39 -2.34 -4.25
N THR A 39 -5.36 -3.47 -4.95
CA THR A 39 -6.23 -3.75 -6.08
C THR A 39 -6.89 -5.11 -5.99
N ASP A 40 -8.10 -5.20 -6.54
CA ASP A 40 -8.80 -6.43 -6.84
C ASP A 40 -8.49 -6.85 -8.28
N VAL A 41 -7.84 -8.01 -8.43
CA VAL A 41 -7.49 -8.58 -9.73
C VAL A 41 -8.53 -9.63 -10.13
N TYR A 42 -9.28 -9.31 -11.18
CA TYR A 42 -10.33 -10.15 -11.73
C TYR A 42 -9.74 -11.32 -12.53
N PRO A 43 -10.49 -12.43 -12.70
CA PRO A 43 -10.07 -13.57 -13.52
C PRO A 43 -9.75 -13.23 -14.97
N ASP A 44 -10.36 -12.17 -15.51
CA ASP A 44 -10.12 -11.67 -16.87
C ASP A 44 -8.89 -10.75 -16.99
N GLY A 45 -8.17 -10.53 -15.89
CA GLY A 45 -6.95 -9.72 -15.83
C GLY A 45 -7.16 -8.25 -15.53
N ARG A 46 -8.41 -7.76 -15.40
CA ARG A 46 -8.66 -6.39 -14.91
C ARG A 46 -8.12 -6.24 -13.49
N SER A 47 -7.55 -5.08 -13.19
CA SER A 47 -6.99 -4.74 -11.87
C SER A 47 -7.63 -3.44 -11.40
N ILE A 48 -8.56 -3.54 -10.46
CA ILE A 48 -9.38 -2.42 -10.00
C ILE A 48 -8.85 -1.91 -8.67
N ILE A 49 -8.60 -0.60 -8.58
CA ILE A 49 -8.11 0.03 -7.35
C ILE A 49 -9.20 -0.01 -6.28
N ILE A 50 -8.85 -0.51 -5.09
CA ILE A 50 -9.70 -0.50 -3.90
C ILE A 50 -9.33 0.70 -3.02
N GLN A 51 -8.05 0.84 -2.71
CA GLN A 51 -7.48 1.98 -2.00
C GLN A 51 -6.02 2.18 -2.40
N ASP A 52 -5.54 3.40 -2.27
CA ASP A 52 -4.14 3.75 -2.39
C ASP A 52 -3.82 4.92 -1.46
N ASN A 53 -2.59 4.97 -0.96
CA ASN A 53 -2.08 6.15 -0.27
C ASN A 53 -0.54 6.22 -0.38
N ILE A 54 0.02 7.30 0.15
CA ILE A 54 1.45 7.57 0.12
C ILE A 54 1.90 8.14 1.46
N LEU A 55 3.12 7.79 1.87
CA LEU A 55 3.82 8.42 2.97
C LEU A 55 5.14 8.99 2.44
N ARG A 56 5.37 10.28 2.72
CA ARG A 56 6.68 10.89 2.54
C ARG A 56 7.57 10.53 3.72
N ALA A 57 8.74 9.99 3.43
CA ALA A 57 9.60 9.35 4.41
C ALA A 57 10.04 10.29 5.53
N ARG A 58 10.21 11.59 5.28
CA ARG A 58 10.53 12.55 6.35
C ARG A 58 9.47 12.62 7.47
N TYR A 59 8.27 12.07 7.27
CA TYR A 59 7.19 12.01 8.26
C TYR A 59 6.98 10.61 8.85
N HIS A 60 7.96 9.70 8.73
CA HIS A 60 7.85 8.32 9.21
C HIS A 60 7.68 8.21 10.73
N GLU A 61 8.28 9.12 11.51
CA GLU A 61 8.13 9.15 12.98
C GLU A 61 6.93 10.00 13.44
N SER A 62 6.56 11.01 12.65
CA SER A 62 5.55 12.00 13.04
C SER A 62 4.97 12.72 11.82
N ARG A 63 3.66 12.97 11.85
CA ARG A 63 2.98 13.78 10.83
C ARG A 63 3.24 15.29 10.98
N GLU A 64 3.78 15.72 12.12
CA GLU A 64 4.00 17.15 12.42
C GLU A 64 5.48 17.55 12.38
N LYS A 65 6.37 16.60 12.67
CA LYS A 65 7.81 16.85 12.76
C LYS A 65 8.55 16.07 11.70
N GLU A 66 9.36 16.79 10.93
CA GLU A 66 10.25 16.20 9.92
C GLU A 66 11.50 15.59 10.56
N THR A 67 11.76 14.33 10.23
CA THR A 67 13.02 13.62 10.52
C THR A 67 13.51 12.97 9.23
N LEU A 68 14.67 13.43 8.72
CA LEU A 68 15.27 12.87 7.50
C LEU A 68 15.79 11.45 7.73
N LEU A 69 15.83 10.67 6.65
CA LEU A 69 16.44 9.34 6.65
C LEU A 69 17.97 9.42 6.64
N THR A 70 18.62 8.45 7.27
CA THR A 70 20.00 8.08 7.00
C THR A 70 20.04 7.18 5.76
N PRO A 71 20.75 7.55 4.67
CA PRO A 71 20.85 6.71 3.49
C PRO A 71 21.37 5.29 3.80
N GLY A 72 20.64 4.28 3.34
CA GLY A 72 20.94 2.86 3.52
C GLY A 72 20.43 2.23 4.82
N GLU A 73 20.00 3.03 5.80
CA GLU A 73 19.39 2.53 7.03
C GLU A 73 17.96 2.02 6.74
N ILE A 74 17.57 0.96 7.45
CA ILE A 74 16.24 0.34 7.32
C ILE A 74 15.32 0.96 8.36
N TYR A 75 14.17 1.45 7.90
CA TYR A 75 13.13 2.03 8.73
C TYR A 75 11.82 1.26 8.53
N GLU A 76 10.99 1.28 9.56
CA GLU A 76 9.59 0.85 9.49
C GLU A 76 8.71 2.06 9.14
N PHE A 77 7.83 1.88 8.16
CA PHE A 77 6.91 2.89 7.66
C PHE A 77 5.48 2.38 7.77
N THR A 78 4.63 3.09 8.50
CA THR A 78 3.19 2.82 8.57
C THR A 78 2.44 3.76 7.61
N ILE A 79 1.87 3.20 6.54
CA ILE A 79 1.10 3.94 5.55
C ILE A 79 -0.38 3.66 5.79
N ASP A 80 -1.11 4.66 6.27
CA ASP A 80 -2.56 4.62 6.42
C ASP A 80 -3.22 4.58 5.03
N LEU A 81 -3.89 3.48 4.69
CA LEU A 81 -4.59 3.31 3.41
C LEU A 81 -6.05 3.77 3.47
N GLY A 82 -6.53 4.20 4.64
CA GLY A 82 -7.92 4.52 4.89
C GLY A 82 -8.84 3.30 4.87
N PRO A 83 -10.15 3.49 5.03
CA PRO A 83 -11.11 2.41 5.04
C PRO A 83 -11.53 1.98 3.63
N ALA A 84 -11.85 0.70 3.48
CA ALA A 84 -12.56 0.16 2.32
C ALA A 84 -13.66 -0.80 2.76
N SER A 85 -14.60 -1.09 1.87
CA SER A 85 -15.52 -2.21 1.98
C SER A 85 -15.64 -2.88 0.61
N ASN A 86 -15.02 -4.05 0.47
CA ASN A 86 -14.99 -4.81 -0.77
C ASN A 86 -15.06 -6.32 -0.49
N ILE A 87 -15.80 -7.04 -1.33
CA ILE A 87 -15.74 -8.50 -1.36
C ILE A 87 -14.89 -8.90 -2.56
N PHE A 88 -13.70 -9.43 -2.29
CA PHE A 88 -12.89 -10.09 -3.30
C PHE A 88 -13.51 -11.45 -3.56
N LYS A 89 -14.11 -11.62 -4.75
CA LYS A 89 -14.85 -12.84 -5.10
C LYS A 89 -13.92 -14.05 -5.23
N ALA A 90 -14.47 -15.25 -5.04
CA ALA A 90 -13.74 -16.48 -5.39
C ALA A 90 -13.23 -16.40 -6.85
N GLY A 91 -11.98 -16.78 -7.08
CA GLY A 91 -11.30 -16.62 -8.38
C GLY A 91 -10.52 -15.31 -8.54
N HIS A 92 -10.83 -14.28 -7.74
CA HIS A 92 -10.07 -13.03 -7.74
C HIS A 92 -8.75 -13.16 -6.97
N ARG A 93 -7.90 -12.13 -7.04
CA ARG A 93 -6.66 -12.03 -6.25
C ARG A 93 -6.57 -10.67 -5.60
N ILE A 94 -5.95 -10.64 -4.42
CA ILE A 94 -5.57 -9.39 -3.76
C ILE A 94 -4.17 -9.03 -4.24
N ARG A 95 -3.99 -7.81 -4.73
CA ARG A 95 -2.69 -7.31 -5.18
C ARG A 95 -2.31 -6.01 -4.50
N ALA A 96 -1.06 -5.92 -4.09
CA ALA A 96 -0.42 -4.71 -3.60
C ALA A 96 0.67 -4.27 -4.58
N ASP A 97 0.58 -3.03 -5.04
CA ASP A 97 1.65 -2.36 -5.79
C ASP A 97 2.35 -1.37 -4.86
N VAL A 98 3.68 -1.46 -4.79
CA VAL A 98 4.54 -0.55 -4.02
C VAL A 98 5.41 0.26 -4.97
N ALA A 99 5.41 1.58 -4.80
CA ALA A 99 6.18 2.52 -5.60
C ALA A 99 6.69 3.68 -4.74
N SER A 100 7.38 4.63 -5.36
CA SER A 100 7.88 5.85 -4.71
C SER A 100 7.38 7.13 -5.37
N SER A 101 6.24 7.02 -6.06
CA SER A 101 5.49 8.12 -6.64
C SER A 101 4.08 7.62 -6.97
N ASN A 102 3.11 8.52 -6.85
CA ASN A 102 1.75 8.35 -7.34
C ASN A 102 1.27 9.66 -7.97
N TYR A 103 2.04 10.10 -8.96
CA TYR A 103 1.88 11.40 -9.61
C TYR A 103 0.50 11.60 -10.24
N LEU A 104 0.09 12.86 -10.31
CA LEU A 104 -1.27 13.39 -10.51
C LEU A 104 -2.17 13.32 -9.28
N ARG A 105 -2.04 12.30 -8.42
CA ARG A 105 -2.73 12.30 -7.12
C ARG A 105 -1.90 12.99 -6.04
N PHE A 106 -0.58 12.79 -6.06
CA PHE A 106 0.37 13.45 -5.17
C PHE A 106 1.49 14.11 -5.97
N ASP A 107 2.10 15.12 -5.37
CA ASP A 107 3.33 15.73 -5.84
C ASP A 107 4.50 14.72 -5.77
N ASN A 108 5.48 14.88 -6.66
CA ASN A 108 6.68 14.06 -6.64
C ASN A 108 7.68 14.61 -5.62
N THR A 109 8.33 13.72 -4.87
CA THR A 109 9.44 14.09 -4.00
C THR A 109 10.75 14.28 -4.79
N PRO A 110 11.48 15.40 -4.59
CA PRO A 110 12.79 15.63 -5.22
C PRO A 110 13.93 14.72 -4.72
N ASN A 111 13.71 14.02 -3.61
CA ASN A 111 14.64 13.10 -2.93
C ASN A 111 15.93 13.73 -2.38
N THR A 112 15.96 15.06 -2.20
CA THR A 112 17.12 15.80 -1.70
C THR A 112 17.16 15.93 -0.18
N GLY A 113 16.00 15.84 0.48
CA GLY A 113 15.85 16.15 1.91
C GLY A 113 15.77 17.65 2.22
N HIS A 114 15.81 18.53 1.22
CA HIS A 114 15.60 19.96 1.43
C HIS A 114 14.17 20.27 1.87
N LYS A 115 13.95 21.48 2.38
CA LYS A 115 12.61 21.95 2.69
C LYS A 115 11.80 22.10 1.42
N TRP A 116 10.48 21.97 1.60
CA TRP A 116 9.53 22.12 0.52
C TRP A 116 9.74 23.43 -0.25
N GLY A 117 9.90 23.34 -1.57
CA GLY A 117 10.07 24.49 -2.46
C GLY A 117 11.49 25.05 -2.57
N GLU A 118 12.48 24.47 -1.88
CA GLU A 118 13.89 24.90 -1.95
C GLU A 118 14.73 24.10 -2.97
N ASP A 119 14.13 23.13 -3.65
CA ASP A 119 14.81 22.28 -4.62
C ASP A 119 14.92 22.93 -6.00
N ALA A 120 16.15 23.07 -6.47
CA ALA A 120 16.47 23.41 -7.87
C ALA A 120 16.66 22.17 -8.75
N GLU A 121 16.96 21.02 -8.13
CA GLU A 121 17.33 19.76 -8.79
C GLU A 121 16.68 18.57 -8.09
N THR A 122 16.65 17.42 -8.76
CA THR A 122 16.13 16.16 -8.20
C THR A 122 17.21 15.09 -8.16
N VAL A 123 17.12 14.18 -7.20
CA VAL A 123 18.05 13.05 -7.04
C VAL A 123 17.32 11.74 -7.35
N VAL A 124 17.97 10.85 -8.09
CA VAL A 124 17.46 9.49 -8.29
C VAL A 124 17.70 8.68 -7.02
N ALA A 125 16.63 8.28 -6.33
CA ALA A 125 16.69 7.41 -5.17
C ALA A 125 16.60 5.93 -5.55
N LYS A 126 17.46 5.10 -4.97
CA LYS A 126 17.31 3.65 -4.97
C LYS A 126 16.62 3.23 -3.68
N ASN A 127 15.36 2.81 -3.81
CA ASN A 127 14.54 2.36 -2.70
C ASN A 127 14.43 0.83 -2.67
N THR A 128 14.47 0.24 -1.49
CA THR A 128 14.42 -1.21 -1.27
C THR A 128 13.31 -1.52 -0.27
N ILE A 129 12.46 -2.50 -0.57
CA ILE A 129 11.47 -3.05 0.36
C ILE A 129 12.02 -4.37 0.89
N HIS A 130 12.13 -4.49 2.21
CA HIS A 130 12.57 -5.70 2.92
C HIS A 130 11.33 -6.47 3.38
N HIS A 131 11.33 -7.79 3.21
CA HIS A 131 10.16 -8.64 3.52
C HIS A 131 10.59 -10.04 3.98
N ASP A 132 11.70 -10.08 4.73
CA ASP A 132 12.22 -11.29 5.38
C ASP A 132 11.62 -11.48 6.78
N ALA A 133 12.11 -12.46 7.53
CA ALA A 133 11.57 -12.80 8.85
C ALA A 133 11.87 -11.74 9.93
N GLU A 134 12.95 -10.96 9.79
CA GLU A 134 13.29 -9.86 10.71
C GLU A 134 12.58 -8.56 10.31
N HIS A 135 12.23 -8.43 9.03
CA HIS A 135 11.60 -7.25 8.43
C HIS A 135 10.27 -7.62 7.73
N PRO A 136 9.22 -8.01 8.47
CA PRO A 136 8.03 -8.62 7.89
C PRO A 136 7.07 -7.59 7.28
N SER A 137 7.45 -6.92 6.19
CA SER A 137 6.55 -5.99 5.47
C SER A 137 5.23 -6.67 5.08
N HIS A 138 4.11 -6.03 5.39
CA HIS A 138 2.77 -6.57 5.15
C HIS A 138 1.69 -5.49 5.04
N ILE A 139 0.49 -5.91 4.66
CA ILE A 139 -0.72 -5.07 4.70
C ILE A 139 -1.68 -5.68 5.71
N ILE A 140 -2.19 -4.86 6.62
CA ILE A 140 -3.22 -5.22 7.58
C ILE A 140 -4.58 -5.04 6.91
N LEU A 141 -5.26 -6.16 6.65
CA LEU A 141 -6.58 -6.19 6.05
C LEU A 141 -7.64 -6.55 7.10
N PRO A 142 -8.71 -5.75 7.28
CA PRO A 142 -9.82 -6.05 8.17
C PRO A 142 -10.74 -7.10 7.55
N ILE A 143 -10.33 -8.36 7.65
CA ILE A 143 -11.11 -9.50 7.15
C ILE A 143 -12.33 -9.72 8.03
N ILE A 144 -13.52 -9.64 7.43
CA ILE A 144 -14.76 -10.00 8.12
C ILE A 144 -14.92 -11.52 8.09
N PRO A 145 -15.02 -12.19 9.25
CA PRO A 145 -15.30 -13.63 9.30
C PRO A 145 -16.62 -13.92 8.58
N GLY A 146 -16.60 -14.90 7.69
CA GLY A 146 -17.82 -15.32 7.01
C GLY A 146 -18.72 -16.09 7.98
N ASP A 147 -19.81 -15.46 8.42
CA ASP A 147 -21.02 -16.16 8.85
C ASP A 147 -22.01 -16.22 7.68
N ASP A 148 -22.90 -17.20 7.73
CA ASP A 148 -23.93 -17.59 6.75
C ASP A 148 -24.74 -16.42 6.16
N ARG A 149 -24.12 -15.61 5.31
CA ARG A 149 -24.84 -14.60 4.53
C ARG A 149 -25.80 -15.34 3.62
N PRO A 150 -27.12 -15.06 3.70
CA PRO A 150 -28.08 -15.60 2.76
C PRO A 150 -27.58 -15.28 1.35
N ASP A 151 -27.57 -16.30 0.50
CA ASP A 151 -27.24 -16.15 -0.91
C ASP A 151 -28.34 -15.28 -1.54
N GLU A 152 -28.15 -13.96 -1.56
CA GLU A 152 -29.10 -12.99 -2.11
C GLU A 152 -29.30 -13.16 -3.62
N ASP A 153 -28.42 -13.94 -4.29
CA ASP A 153 -28.54 -14.34 -5.69
C ASP A 153 -29.44 -15.59 -5.88
N LYS A 154 -29.96 -16.21 -4.81
CA LYS A 154 -31.00 -17.24 -4.96
C LYS A 154 -32.34 -16.56 -5.25
N PRO A 155 -32.99 -16.86 -6.38
CA PRO A 155 -34.32 -16.35 -6.65
C PRO A 155 -35.26 -16.79 -5.52
N ASN A 156 -36.05 -15.83 -4.99
CA ASN A 156 -37.13 -16.13 -4.06
C ASN A 156 -38.00 -17.23 -4.68
N LYS A 157 -38.12 -18.36 -3.99
CA LYS A 157 -39.13 -19.36 -4.34
C LYS A 157 -40.48 -18.75 -3.98
N GLU A 158 -41.27 -18.44 -5.01
CA GLU A 158 -42.70 -18.14 -4.90
C GLU A 158 -43.48 -19.27 -4.24
#